data_AF-A0A6J8DSN4-F1
#
_entry.id   AF-A0A6J8DSN4-F1
#
_cell.length_a   1.000
_cell.length_b   1.000
_cell.length_c   1.000
_cell.angle_alpha   90.00
_cell.angle_beta   90.00
_cell.angle_gamma   90.00
#
_symmetry.space_group_name_H-M   'P 1'
#
loop_
_entity.id
_entity.type
_entity.pdbx_description
1 polymer ?
#
loop_
_entity_poly.entity_id
_entity_poly.type
_entity_poly.pdbx_seq_one_letter_code
_entity_poly.pdbx_strand_id
1 'polypeptide(L)'
;MFPGRTKADREKVHRRFSLDLTNRCTVEYNFAIKEAAGELDRLVNRLSYVADCIIDCYTEHFGDTCRAYSYICKGTKTDFWGREFLPEHARCLYMTEDGEKSVRNCMNIRFGRKNLEKTRFGTSTQKCEVTNRGNNMSNPTDITFQRNFPARIHSTAHRINHRPGESAVLKCEALGVPLSPNSRPIHQLKREDEIYEYHQSRKKILLLNMLELFRNLKDLNFTMRNL
;
A
#
# COMPACT_ATOMS: atom_id res chain seq x y z
N MET A 1 -24.13 -17.14 -1.74
CA MET A 1 -22.82 -16.54 -1.40
C MET A 1 -22.66 -16.21 0.07
N PHE A 2 -23.36 -15.22 0.62
CA PHE A 2 -23.13 -14.79 2.01
C PHE A 2 -24.02 -15.55 3.01
N PRO A 3 -23.45 -16.20 4.03
CA PRO A 3 -24.22 -16.84 5.09
C PRO A 3 -24.89 -15.81 6.01
N GLY A 4 -26.03 -16.18 6.59
CA GLY A 4 -26.78 -15.33 7.52
C GLY A 4 -28.25 -15.76 7.63
N ARG A 5 -28.84 -15.60 8.82
CA ARG A 5 -30.23 -15.99 9.09
C ARG A 5 -31.23 -14.99 8.50
N THR A 6 -30.92 -13.70 8.56
CA THR A 6 -31.76 -12.63 8.03
C THR A 6 -31.14 -11.98 6.79
N LYS A 7 -31.95 -11.22 6.03
CA LYS A 7 -31.46 -10.39 4.93
C LYS A 7 -30.42 -9.36 5.41
N ALA A 8 -30.68 -8.72 6.55
CA ALA A 8 -29.79 -7.73 7.14
C ALA A 8 -28.43 -8.33 7.52
N ASP A 9 -28.42 -9.55 8.07
CA ASP A 9 -27.15 -10.26 8.38
C ASP A 9 -26.33 -10.52 7.11
N ARG A 10 -26.99 -11.01 6.05
CA ARG A 10 -26.32 -11.28 4.77
C ARG A 10 -25.75 -10.01 4.15
N GLU A 11 -26.47 -8.89 4.22
CA GLU A 11 -25.97 -7.59 3.76
C GLU A 11 -24.81 -7.06 4.61
N LYS A 12 -24.80 -7.33 5.92
CA LYS A 12 -23.70 -6.96 6.80
C LYS A 12 -22.44 -7.77 6.48
N VAL A 13 -22.59 -9.08 6.24
CA VAL A 13 -21.49 -9.96 5.81
C VAL A 13 -20.96 -9.50 4.45
N HIS A 14 -21.84 -9.21 3.49
CA HIS A 14 -21.44 -8.67 2.18
C HIS A 14 -20.58 -7.41 2.31
N ARG A 15 -21.03 -6.40 3.08
CA ARG A 15 -20.28 -5.15 3.29
C ARG A 15 -18.90 -5.40 3.91
N ARG A 16 -18.82 -6.30 4.90
CA ARG A 16 -17.56 -6.67 5.55
C ARG A 16 -16.62 -7.42 4.60
N PHE A 17 -17.17 -8.32 3.80
CA PHE A 17 -16.41 -9.01 2.76
C PHE A 17 -15.83 -8.03 1.75
N SER A 18 -16.59 -7.04 1.27
CA SER A 18 -16.08 -6.04 0.34
C SER A 18 -14.88 -5.27 0.90
N LEU A 19 -14.89 -4.93 2.20
CA LEU A 19 -13.76 -4.29 2.88
C LEU A 19 -12.55 -5.21 2.99
N ASP A 20 -12.77 -6.46 3.41
CA ASP A 20 -11.71 -7.48 3.54
C ASP A 20 -11.04 -7.76 2.19
N LEU A 21 -11.84 -7.95 1.14
CA LEU A 21 -11.38 -8.17 -0.22
C LEU A 21 -10.58 -6.98 -0.75
N THR A 22 -11.06 -5.75 -0.52
CA THR A 22 -10.36 -4.52 -0.94
C THR A 22 -9.01 -4.39 -0.25
N ASN A 23 -8.96 -4.66 1.07
CA ASN A 23 -7.73 -4.64 1.83
C ASN A 23 -6.75 -5.69 1.30
N ARG A 24 -7.21 -6.94 1.15
CA ARG A 24 -6.41 -8.05 0.63
C ARG A 24 -5.84 -7.73 -0.75
N CYS A 25 -6.68 -7.29 -1.69
CA CYS A 25 -6.24 -6.91 -3.04
C CYS A 25 -5.21 -5.78 -3.02
N THR A 26 -5.38 -4.80 -2.13
CA THR A 26 -4.44 -3.68 -2.00
C THR A 26 -3.07 -4.14 -1.52
N VAL A 27 -3.03 -5.02 -0.52
CA VAL A 27 -1.78 -5.53 0.03
C VAL A 27 -1.07 -6.43 -0.98
N GLU A 28 -1.76 -7.40 -1.58
CA GLU A 28 -1.22 -8.27 -2.64
C GLU A 28 -0.62 -7.47 -3.79
N TYR A 29 -1.37 -6.47 -4.27
CA TYR A 29 -0.93 -5.56 -5.33
C TYR A 29 0.35 -4.78 -4.96
N ASN A 30 0.45 -4.30 -3.72
CA ASN A 30 1.61 -3.54 -3.28
C ASN A 30 2.89 -4.39 -3.26
N PHE A 31 2.79 -5.68 -2.97
CA PHE A 31 3.90 -6.62 -3.11
C PHE A 31 4.22 -6.92 -4.58
N ALA A 32 3.19 -7.21 -5.37
CA ALA A 32 3.36 -7.51 -6.79
C ALA A 32 4.05 -6.38 -7.57
N ILE A 33 3.73 -5.11 -7.26
CA ILE A 33 4.42 -3.97 -7.89
C ILE A 33 5.90 -3.88 -7.52
N LYS A 34 6.24 -4.17 -6.27
CA LYS A 34 7.65 -4.13 -5.82
C LYS A 34 8.47 -5.19 -6.56
N GLU A 35 7.91 -6.37 -6.78
CA GLU A 35 8.57 -7.45 -7.53
C GLU A 35 8.62 -7.16 -9.03
N ALA A 36 7.52 -6.70 -9.63
CA ALA A 36 7.43 -6.49 -11.07
C ALA A 36 8.23 -5.26 -11.56
N ALA A 37 8.55 -4.30 -10.67
CA ALA A 37 9.32 -3.10 -10.99
C ALA A 37 8.82 -2.30 -12.22
N GLY A 38 7.50 -2.32 -12.47
CA GLY A 38 6.87 -1.64 -13.60
C GLY A 38 6.65 -2.48 -14.86
N GLU A 39 7.12 -3.74 -14.89
CA GLU A 39 6.87 -4.69 -15.97
C GLU A 39 5.41 -5.12 -16.00
N LEU A 40 4.65 -4.61 -16.99
CA LEU A 40 3.19 -4.79 -17.04
C LEU A 40 2.79 -6.26 -17.22
N ASP A 41 3.43 -6.98 -18.13
CA ASP A 41 3.04 -8.36 -18.43
C ASP A 41 3.32 -9.32 -17.27
N ARG A 42 4.44 -9.10 -16.55
CA ARG A 42 4.74 -9.81 -15.31
C ARG A 42 3.67 -9.54 -14.26
N LEU A 43 3.28 -8.27 -14.10
CA LEU A 43 2.27 -7.86 -13.14
C LEU A 43 0.88 -8.46 -13.45
N VAL A 44 0.47 -8.42 -14.72
CA VAL A 44 -0.80 -9.00 -15.19
C VAL A 44 -0.83 -10.51 -14.94
N ASN A 45 0.21 -11.22 -15.36
CA ASN A 45 0.30 -12.67 -15.20
C ASN A 45 0.29 -13.09 -13.72
N ARG A 46 1.08 -12.40 -12.90
CA ARG A 46 1.14 -12.72 -11.47
C ARG A 46 -0.18 -12.43 -10.76
N LEU A 47 -0.81 -11.29 -11.04
CA LEU A 47 -2.08 -10.91 -10.38
C LEU A 47 -3.29 -11.72 -10.86
N SER A 48 -3.25 -12.35 -12.05
CA SER A 48 -4.29 -13.30 -12.44
C SER A 48 -4.31 -14.53 -11.53
N TYR A 49 -3.14 -15.10 -11.21
CA TYR A 49 -3.08 -16.24 -10.27
C TYR A 49 -3.39 -15.84 -8.83
N VAL A 50 -3.02 -14.62 -8.43
CA VAL A 50 -3.41 -14.08 -7.11
C VAL A 50 -4.93 -13.98 -7.01
N ALA A 51 -5.62 -13.54 -8.07
CA ALA A 51 -7.08 -13.48 -8.09
C ALA A 51 -7.70 -14.87 -7.81
N ASP A 52 -7.18 -15.91 -8.45
CA ASP A 52 -7.64 -17.29 -8.25
C ASP A 52 -7.40 -17.75 -6.80
N CYS A 53 -6.19 -17.58 -6.24
CA CYS A 53 -5.95 -17.89 -4.82
C CYS A 53 -6.85 -17.10 -3.87
N ILE A 54 -7.14 -15.82 -4.16
CA ILE A 54 -8.03 -15.04 -3.28
C ILE A 54 -9.41 -15.69 -3.23
N ILE A 55 -9.96 -16.07 -4.37
CA ILE A 55 -11.26 -16.76 -4.48
C ILE A 55 -11.22 -18.08 -3.70
N ASP A 56 -10.26 -18.97 -4.02
CA ASP A 56 -10.10 -20.26 -3.35
C ASP A 56 -9.96 -20.12 -1.84
N CYS A 57 -9.22 -19.10 -1.41
CA CYS A 57 -9.03 -18.85 -0.01
C CYS A 57 -10.37 -18.56 0.66
N TYR A 58 -11.27 -17.77 0.06
CA TYR A 58 -12.59 -17.52 0.66
C TYR A 58 -13.57 -18.71 0.57
N THR A 59 -13.25 -19.74 -0.19
CA THR A 59 -14.02 -20.99 -0.21
C THR A 59 -13.45 -22.01 0.80
N GLU A 60 -13.89 -23.27 0.73
CA GLU A 60 -13.44 -24.35 1.62
C GLU A 60 -12.02 -24.86 1.27
N HIS A 61 -11.44 -24.40 0.16
CA HIS A 61 -10.12 -24.82 -0.32
C HIS A 61 -9.01 -23.95 0.28
N PHE A 62 -8.69 -24.24 1.55
CA PHE A 62 -7.62 -23.55 2.24
C PHE A 62 -6.23 -24.01 1.77
N GLY A 63 -5.49 -23.12 1.12
CA GLY A 63 -4.05 -22.96 1.39
C GLY A 63 -3.07 -23.34 0.29
N ASP A 64 -3.38 -24.28 -0.60
CA ASP A 64 -2.39 -24.73 -1.61
C ASP A 64 -2.13 -23.66 -2.68
N THR A 65 -3.19 -23.08 -3.25
CA THR A 65 -3.05 -22.00 -4.24
C THR A 65 -2.45 -20.74 -3.63
N CYS A 66 -2.73 -20.47 -2.36
CA CYS A 66 -2.13 -19.32 -1.69
C CYS A 66 -0.65 -19.53 -1.34
N ARG A 67 -0.22 -20.75 -1.01
CA ARG A 67 1.21 -21.07 -0.88
C ARG A 67 1.98 -20.84 -2.19
N ALA A 68 1.36 -21.11 -3.33
CA ALA A 68 1.97 -20.93 -4.65
C ALA A 68 1.96 -19.47 -5.14
N TYR A 69 0.86 -18.74 -4.91
CA TYR A 69 0.59 -17.49 -5.62
C TYR A 69 0.41 -16.26 -4.75
N SER A 70 -0.01 -16.39 -3.48
CA SER A 70 -0.22 -15.22 -2.61
C SER A 70 1.11 -14.66 -2.11
N TYR A 71 1.17 -13.34 -1.95
CA TYR A 71 2.28 -12.66 -1.28
C TYR A 71 2.15 -12.62 0.24
N ILE A 72 0.93 -12.75 0.75
CA ILE A 72 0.61 -12.45 2.16
C ILE A 72 -0.09 -13.57 2.92
N CYS A 73 -0.52 -14.62 2.21
CA CYS A 73 -1.18 -15.78 2.81
C CYS A 73 -0.38 -17.03 2.46
N LYS A 74 0.32 -17.61 3.43
CA LYS A 74 1.10 -18.83 3.20
C LYS A 74 0.26 -20.11 3.13
N GLY A 75 -1.05 -19.98 3.38
CA GLY A 75 -1.97 -21.11 3.34
C GLY A 75 -1.71 -22.15 4.44
N THR A 76 -1.15 -21.72 5.58
CA THR A 76 -0.94 -22.57 6.75
C THR A 76 -1.87 -22.16 7.88
N LYS A 77 -2.14 -23.05 8.84
CA LYS A 77 -3.04 -22.76 9.97
C LYS A 77 -2.57 -21.59 10.85
N THR A 78 -1.28 -21.31 10.87
CA THR A 78 -0.66 -20.24 11.68
C THR A 78 -0.39 -18.97 10.89
N ASP A 79 -0.36 -19.04 9.57
CA ASP A 79 0.01 -17.92 8.68
C ASP A 79 -0.91 -17.92 7.45
N PHE A 80 -2.17 -17.59 7.69
CA PHE A 80 -3.20 -17.40 6.69
C PHE A 80 -3.76 -15.98 6.77
N TRP A 81 -4.43 -15.54 5.71
CA TRP A 81 -5.12 -14.26 5.70
C TRP A 81 -6.19 -14.21 6.80
N GLY A 82 -5.90 -13.44 7.86
CA GLY A 82 -6.82 -13.18 8.96
C GLY A 82 -7.98 -12.34 8.46
N ARG A 83 -9.12 -12.98 8.19
CA ARG A 83 -10.36 -12.37 7.72
C ARG A 83 -11.03 -11.56 8.84
N GLU A 84 -10.34 -10.57 9.37
CA GLU A 84 -10.68 -9.85 10.59
C GLU A 84 -12.02 -9.12 10.48
N PHE A 85 -12.38 -8.67 9.27
CA PHE A 85 -13.65 -8.00 9.04
C PHE A 85 -14.83 -8.99 9.03
N LEU A 86 -14.60 -10.27 8.72
CA LEU A 86 -15.65 -11.28 8.61
C LEU A 86 -15.96 -11.94 9.97
N PRO A 87 -17.26 -12.12 10.30
CA PRO A 87 -17.62 -12.90 11.47
C PRO A 87 -17.24 -14.38 11.26
N GLU A 88 -16.99 -15.11 12.36
CA GLU A 88 -16.44 -16.47 12.32
C GLU A 88 -17.24 -17.44 11.45
N HIS A 89 -18.58 -17.41 11.56
CA HIS A 89 -19.49 -18.23 10.76
C HIS A 89 -19.53 -17.86 9.26
N ALA A 90 -18.92 -16.74 8.86
CA ALA A 90 -18.88 -16.27 7.48
C ALA A 90 -17.45 -16.16 6.94
N ARG A 91 -16.48 -16.77 7.62
CA ARG A 91 -15.11 -16.82 7.12
C ARG A 91 -15.03 -17.65 5.84
N CYS A 92 -15.79 -18.73 5.73
CA CYS A 92 -15.99 -19.46 4.48
C CYS A 92 -17.25 -18.97 3.77
N LEU A 93 -17.15 -18.68 2.48
CA LEU A 93 -18.27 -18.26 1.65
C LEU A 93 -18.69 -19.40 0.73
N TYR A 94 -20.01 -19.53 0.53
CA TYR A 94 -20.56 -20.45 -0.46
C TYR A 94 -20.55 -19.79 -1.85
N MET A 95 -19.42 -19.88 -2.55
CA MET A 95 -19.24 -19.25 -3.85
C MET A 95 -20.02 -20.01 -4.93
N THR A 96 -21.01 -19.36 -5.54
CA THR A 96 -21.65 -19.84 -6.77
C THR A 96 -20.85 -19.35 -7.98
N GLU A 97 -21.02 -19.95 -9.15
CA GLU A 97 -20.33 -19.51 -10.38
C GLU A 97 -20.52 -18.01 -10.68
N ASP A 98 -21.76 -17.52 -10.56
CA ASP A 98 -22.07 -16.09 -10.72
C ASP A 98 -21.43 -15.21 -9.62
N GLY A 99 -21.32 -15.77 -8.42
CA GLY A 99 -20.67 -15.13 -7.28
C GLY A 99 -19.18 -14.97 -7.53
N GLU A 100 -18.53 -16.02 -7.99
CA GLU A 100 -17.12 -16.01 -8.37
C GLU A 100 -16.86 -14.95 -9.45
N LYS A 101 -17.66 -14.95 -10.51
CA LYS A 101 -17.54 -13.99 -11.60
C LYS A 101 -17.68 -12.55 -11.09
N SER A 102 -18.60 -12.31 -10.17
CA SER A 102 -18.79 -11.01 -9.53
C SER A 102 -17.59 -10.60 -8.69
N VAL A 103 -17.04 -11.49 -7.86
CA VAL A 103 -15.84 -11.25 -7.06
C VAL A 103 -14.63 -10.96 -7.95
N ARG A 104 -14.45 -11.74 -9.03
CA ARG A 104 -13.39 -11.53 -10.02
C ARG A 104 -13.50 -10.17 -10.70
N ASN A 105 -14.72 -9.74 -11.05
CA ASN A 105 -14.95 -8.40 -11.59
C ASN A 105 -14.59 -7.30 -10.58
N CYS A 106 -14.90 -7.48 -9.30
CA CYS A 106 -14.48 -6.56 -8.24
C CYS A 106 -12.95 -6.49 -8.13
N MET A 107 -12.26 -7.63 -8.17
CA MET A 107 -10.79 -7.67 -8.14
C MET A 107 -10.18 -7.02 -9.38
N ASN A 108 -10.80 -7.16 -10.56
CA ASN A 108 -10.35 -6.55 -11.81
C ASN A 108 -10.37 -5.01 -11.80
N ILE A 109 -11.09 -4.38 -10.86
CA ILE A 109 -10.96 -2.94 -10.61
C ILE A 109 -9.52 -2.60 -10.21
N ARG A 110 -8.80 -3.51 -9.55
CA ARG A 110 -7.39 -3.36 -9.18
C ARG A 110 -6.43 -4.15 -10.08
N PHE A 111 -6.77 -5.40 -10.40
CA PHE A 111 -5.89 -6.33 -11.11
C PHE A 111 -6.09 -6.34 -12.63
N GLY A 112 -7.13 -5.67 -13.14
CA GLY A 112 -7.40 -5.65 -14.57
C GLY A 112 -6.30 -4.92 -15.34
N ARG A 113 -5.89 -5.46 -16.50
CA ARG A 113 -4.80 -4.91 -17.34
C ARG A 113 -4.89 -3.40 -17.54
N LYS A 114 -6.06 -2.86 -17.87
CA LYS A 114 -6.28 -1.41 -18.07
C LYS A 114 -5.94 -0.57 -16.83
N ASN A 115 -6.22 -1.10 -15.64
CA ASN A 115 -5.90 -0.43 -14.38
C ASN A 115 -4.41 -0.57 -14.06
N LEU A 116 -3.86 -1.78 -14.23
CA LEU A 116 -2.45 -2.05 -14.03
C LEU A 116 -1.56 -1.20 -14.94
N GLU A 117 -1.93 -0.99 -16.20
CA GLU A 117 -1.19 -0.12 -17.11
C GLU A 117 -1.02 1.31 -16.58
N LYS A 118 -2.07 1.83 -15.93
CA LYS A 118 -2.06 3.17 -15.32
C LYS A 118 -1.31 3.20 -14.00
N THR A 119 -1.31 2.10 -13.25
CA THR A 119 -0.84 2.08 -11.86
C THR A 119 0.46 1.30 -11.65
N ARG A 120 1.04 0.70 -12.70
CA ARG A 120 2.24 -0.16 -12.67
C ARG A 120 3.48 0.44 -12.00
N PHE A 121 3.60 1.77 -12.00
CA PHE A 121 4.72 2.47 -11.37
C PHE A 121 4.52 2.72 -9.86
N GLY A 122 3.36 2.33 -9.30
CA GLY A 122 3.06 2.56 -7.89
C GLY A 122 3.10 4.04 -7.49
N THR A 123 2.83 4.93 -8.45
CA THR A 123 2.75 6.38 -8.25
C THR A 123 1.36 6.76 -7.74
N SER A 124 1.29 7.81 -6.93
CA SER A 124 0.06 8.37 -6.41
C SER A 124 0.11 9.88 -6.52
N THR A 125 -1.04 10.54 -6.48
CA THR A 125 -1.11 12.02 -6.46
C THR A 125 -0.22 12.59 -5.35
N GLN A 126 -0.22 11.97 -4.16
CA GLN A 126 0.65 12.35 -3.06
C GLN A 126 2.14 12.23 -3.40
N LYS A 127 2.58 11.15 -4.08
CA LYS A 127 3.97 11.02 -4.52
C LYS A 127 4.34 12.09 -5.55
N CYS A 128 3.43 12.40 -6.47
CA CYS A 128 3.63 13.46 -7.46
C CYS A 128 3.76 14.83 -6.78
N GLU A 129 2.87 15.16 -5.84
CA GLU A 129 2.90 16.41 -5.07
C GLU A 129 4.18 16.55 -4.24
N VAL A 130 4.60 15.50 -3.54
CA VAL A 130 5.85 15.50 -2.77
C VAL A 130 7.05 15.73 -3.69
N THR A 131 7.06 15.08 -4.85
CA THR A 131 8.13 15.26 -5.86
C THR A 131 8.15 16.69 -6.40
N ASN A 132 7.00 17.24 -6.79
CA ASN A 132 6.88 18.61 -7.29
C ASN A 132 7.30 19.62 -6.23
N ARG A 133 6.82 19.46 -4.99
CA ARG A 133 7.22 20.32 -3.87
C ARG A 133 8.72 20.24 -3.61
N GLY A 134 9.29 19.03 -3.59
CA GLY A 134 10.72 18.84 -3.44
C GLY A 134 11.52 19.52 -4.54
N ASN A 135 11.06 19.37 -5.80
CA ASN A 135 11.68 20.01 -6.96
C ASN A 135 11.63 21.53 -6.83
N ASN A 136 10.49 22.12 -6.47
CA ASN A 136 10.35 23.57 -6.28
C ASN A 136 11.21 24.11 -5.11
N MET A 137 11.32 23.35 -4.01
CA MET A 137 12.24 23.72 -2.92
C MET A 137 13.70 23.63 -3.35
N SER A 138 14.04 22.63 -4.15
CA SER A 138 15.41 22.47 -4.64
C SER A 138 15.73 23.50 -5.71
N ASN A 139 14.83 23.80 -6.65
CA ASN A 139 15.01 24.73 -7.74
C ASN A 139 13.87 25.77 -7.71
N PRO A 140 14.00 26.80 -6.86
CA PRO A 140 13.05 27.90 -6.82
C PRO A 140 12.93 28.61 -8.18
N THR A 141 11.74 29.10 -8.50
CA THR A 141 11.44 29.72 -9.81
C THR A 141 12.15 31.06 -10.02
N ASP A 142 12.54 31.71 -8.94
CA ASP A 142 13.24 33.00 -8.90
C ASP A 142 14.76 32.87 -9.10
N ILE A 143 15.31 31.65 -9.10
CA ILE A 143 16.76 31.41 -9.23
C ILE A 143 17.05 30.44 -10.37
N THR A 144 17.92 30.86 -11.29
CA THR A 144 18.31 30.04 -12.44
C THR A 144 19.55 29.21 -12.13
N PHE A 145 19.46 27.89 -12.30
CA PHE A 145 20.52 26.93 -12.00
C PHE A 145 21.06 26.22 -13.26
N GLN A 146 21.45 26.95 -14.30
CA GLN A 146 21.74 26.38 -15.63
C GLN A 146 22.72 25.19 -15.62
N ARG A 147 23.82 25.28 -14.86
CA ARG A 147 24.87 24.26 -14.85
C ARG A 147 24.50 22.99 -14.09
N ASN A 148 23.69 23.08 -13.04
CA ASN A 148 23.44 21.97 -12.11
C ASN A 148 21.96 21.62 -11.94
N PHE A 149 21.05 22.25 -12.70
CA PHE A 149 19.62 21.99 -12.63
C PHE A 149 19.27 20.49 -12.76
N PRO A 150 19.76 19.75 -13.78
CA PRO A 150 19.45 18.32 -13.89
C PRO A 150 19.90 17.52 -12.66
N ALA A 151 21.14 17.76 -12.20
CA ALA A 151 21.69 17.09 -11.03
C ALA A 151 20.86 17.36 -9.76
N ARG A 152 20.34 18.58 -9.59
CA ARG A 152 19.51 18.95 -8.44
C ARG A 152 18.13 18.29 -8.48
N ILE A 153 17.51 18.19 -9.66
CA ILE A 153 16.25 17.47 -9.85
C ILE A 153 16.44 15.97 -9.54
N HIS A 154 17.44 15.32 -10.14
CA HIS A 154 17.69 13.89 -9.90
C HIS A 154 18.10 13.61 -8.45
N SER A 155 18.94 14.46 -7.86
CA SER A 155 19.35 14.34 -6.46
C SER A 155 18.15 14.44 -5.51
N THR A 156 17.21 15.35 -5.80
CA THR A 156 15.96 15.51 -5.05
C THR A 156 15.05 14.30 -5.22
N ALA A 157 14.82 13.84 -6.45
CA ALA A 157 14.02 12.64 -6.71
C ALA A 157 14.60 11.41 -5.98
N HIS A 158 15.92 11.23 -6.00
CA HIS A 158 16.58 10.15 -5.25
C HIS A 158 16.36 10.27 -3.75
N ARG A 159 16.51 11.48 -3.20
CA ARG A 159 16.31 11.77 -1.76
C ARG A 159 14.86 11.64 -1.30
N ILE A 160 13.88 11.80 -2.18
CA ILE A 160 12.46 11.63 -1.82
C ILE A 160 12.09 10.15 -1.73
N ASN A 161 12.74 9.31 -2.53
CA ASN A 161 12.51 7.87 -2.54
C ASN A 161 13.33 7.11 -1.48
N HIS A 162 14.34 7.76 -0.89
CA HIS A 162 15.19 7.23 0.18
C HIS A 162 15.13 8.17 1.39
N ARG A 163 15.82 7.82 2.48
CA ARG A 163 16.04 8.78 3.56
C ARG A 163 17.18 9.75 3.20
N PRO A 164 17.27 10.95 3.81
CA PRO A 164 18.30 11.94 3.46
C PRO A 164 19.74 11.42 3.58
N GLY A 165 20.04 10.72 4.68
CA GLY A 165 21.33 10.12 4.99
C GLY A 165 21.62 8.93 4.09
N GLU A 166 20.71 7.96 4.02
CA GLU A 166 20.76 6.83 3.09
C GLU A 166 21.01 7.28 1.65
N SER A 167 20.30 8.32 1.19
CA SER A 167 20.50 8.88 -0.14
C SER A 167 21.91 9.40 -0.37
N ALA A 168 22.58 9.95 0.65
CA ALA A 168 23.95 10.45 0.51
C ALA A 168 24.95 9.29 0.45
N VAL A 169 24.77 8.26 1.30
CA VAL A 169 25.60 7.04 1.29
C VAL A 169 25.56 6.36 -0.08
N LEU A 170 24.36 6.10 -0.61
CA LEU A 170 24.20 5.45 -1.91
C LEU A 170 24.82 6.25 -3.07
N LYS A 171 24.76 7.59 -3.01
CA LYS A 171 25.42 8.45 -4.01
C LYS A 171 26.94 8.37 -3.92
N CYS A 172 27.50 8.36 -2.72
CA CYS A 172 28.94 8.19 -2.49
C CYS A 172 29.44 6.83 -3.00
N GLU A 173 28.71 5.76 -2.72
CA GLU A 173 29.00 4.42 -3.24
C GLU A 173 28.96 4.39 -4.77
N ALA A 174 27.92 4.96 -5.40
CA ALA A 174 27.79 5.03 -6.85
C ALA A 174 28.90 5.84 -7.53
N LEU A 175 29.49 6.81 -6.82
CA LEU A 175 30.64 7.60 -7.28
C LEU A 175 31.98 6.90 -7.08
N GLY A 176 32.01 5.68 -6.51
CA GLY A 176 33.25 4.96 -6.19
C GLY A 176 33.99 5.52 -4.98
N VAL A 177 33.31 6.32 -4.15
CA VAL A 177 33.86 6.92 -2.92
C VAL A 177 33.02 6.45 -1.72
N PRO A 178 33.00 5.13 -1.43
CA PRO A 178 32.21 4.60 -0.32
C PRO A 178 32.69 5.20 1.01
N LEU A 179 31.75 5.56 1.87
CA LEU A 179 32.07 6.05 3.20
C LEU A 179 32.48 4.88 4.09
N SER A 180 33.58 5.03 4.83
CA SER A 180 34.04 3.98 5.75
C SER A 180 32.94 3.64 6.78
N PRO A 181 32.67 2.35 7.02
CA PRO A 181 31.84 1.91 8.14
C PRO A 181 32.33 2.54 9.45
N ASN A 182 31.41 2.93 10.34
CA ASN A 182 31.67 3.57 11.64
C ASN A 182 32.45 4.90 11.60
N SER A 183 32.58 5.52 10.43
CA SER A 183 33.14 6.86 10.34
C SER A 183 32.17 7.91 10.89
N ARG A 184 32.71 9.05 11.34
CA ARG A 184 31.90 10.18 11.82
C ARG A 184 30.83 10.64 10.81
N PRO A 185 31.11 10.74 9.48
CA PRO A 185 30.09 11.04 8.48
C PRO A 185 28.94 10.03 8.46
N ILE A 186 29.20 8.73 8.56
CA ILE A 186 28.15 7.70 8.62
C ILE A 186 27.27 7.88 9.85
N HIS A 187 27.85 8.15 11.01
CA HIS A 187 27.07 8.40 12.23
C HIS A 187 26.18 9.64 12.11
N GLN A 188 26.69 10.70 11.46
CA GLN A 188 25.89 11.90 11.20
C GLN A 188 24.72 11.62 10.27
N LEU A 189 24.95 10.93 9.14
CA LEU A 189 23.90 10.59 8.18
C LEU A 189 22.83 9.68 8.78
N LYS A 190 23.23 8.71 9.63
CA LYS A 190 22.29 7.87 10.40
C LYS A 190 21.42 8.70 11.33
N ARG A 191 22.02 9.67 12.05
CA ARG A 191 21.28 10.58 12.92
C ARG A 191 20.29 11.46 12.13
N GLU A 192 20.67 11.92 10.95
CA GLU A 192 19.76 12.67 10.07
C GLU A 192 18.55 11.82 9.65
N ASP A 193 18.76 10.53 9.36
CA ASP A 193 17.69 9.59 9.05
C ASP A 193 16.77 9.35 10.27
N GLU A 194 17.33 9.15 11.47
CA GLU A 194 16.56 9.00 12.70
C GLU A 194 15.66 10.23 12.96
N ILE A 195 16.21 11.44 12.81
CA ILE A 195 15.47 12.69 12.97
C ILE A 195 14.36 12.77 11.92
N TYR A 196 14.65 12.44 10.67
CA TYR A 196 13.67 12.41 9.59
C TYR A 196 12.51 11.46 9.91
N GLU A 197 12.81 10.24 10.35
CA GLU A 197 11.81 9.24 10.72
C GLU A 197 10.95 9.67 11.91
N TYR A 198 11.57 10.25 12.94
CA TYR A 198 10.87 10.80 14.09
C TYR A 198 9.84 11.86 13.64
N HIS A 199 10.24 12.79 12.78
CA HIS A 199 9.33 13.80 12.26
C HIS A 199 8.19 13.23 11.40
N GLN A 200 8.46 12.22 10.58
CA GLN A 200 7.41 11.54 9.79
C GLN A 200 6.41 10.81 10.70
N SER A 201 6.92 10.08 11.69
CA SER A 201 6.10 9.33 12.65
C SER A 201 5.22 10.26 13.48
N ARG A 202 5.79 11.37 13.98
CA ARG A 202 5.06 12.38 14.73
C ARG A 202 3.93 13.02 13.92
N LYS A 203 4.16 13.33 12.64
CA LYS A 203 3.10 13.86 11.76
C LYS A 203 1.94 12.87 11.61
N LYS A 204 2.23 11.58 11.48
CA LYS A 204 1.21 10.52 11.39
C LYS A 204 0.38 10.42 12.67
N ILE A 205 1.03 10.46 13.84
CA ILE A 205 0.35 10.42 15.15
C ILE A 205 -0.56 11.64 15.31
N LEU A 206 -0.06 12.84 15.02
CA LEU A 206 -0.85 14.07 15.11
C LEU A 206 -2.10 14.02 14.21
N LEU A 207 -1.96 13.48 13.00
CA LEU A 207 -3.10 13.29 12.08
C LEU A 207 -4.13 12.31 12.66
N LEU A 208 -3.69 11.19 13.23
CA LEU A 208 -4.58 10.20 13.85
C LEU A 208 -5.35 10.80 15.02
N ASN A 209 -4.65 11.50 15.92
CA ASN A 209 -5.26 12.17 17.07
C ASN A 209 -6.29 13.22 16.63
N MET A 210 -5.98 14.00 15.57
CA MET A 210 -6.97 14.94 15.00
C MET A 210 -8.19 14.22 14.44
N LEU A 211 -8.01 13.14 13.68
CA LEU A 211 -9.13 12.38 13.10
C LEU A 211 -10.02 11.77 14.17
N GLU A 212 -9.44 11.30 15.28
CA GLU A 212 -10.16 10.79 16.43
C GLU A 212 -10.97 11.89 17.12
N LEU A 213 -10.39 13.07 17.34
CA LEU A 213 -11.11 14.25 17.82
C LEU A 213 -12.29 14.63 16.91
N PHE A 214 -12.09 14.62 15.59
CA PHE A 214 -13.17 14.92 14.63
C PHE A 214 -14.29 13.86 14.64
N ARG A 215 -13.97 12.58 14.84
CA ARG A 215 -14.99 11.52 15.00
C ARG A 215 -15.80 11.74 16.27
N ASN A 216 -15.14 11.97 17.39
CA ASN A 216 -15.79 12.23 18.67
C ASN A 216 -16.71 13.46 18.61
N LEU A 217 -16.30 14.52 17.90
CA LEU A 217 -17.14 15.72 17.68
C LEU A 217 -18.35 15.46 16.77
N LYS A 218 -18.22 14.58 15.76
CA LYS A 218 -19.36 14.19 14.91
C LYS A 218 -20.36 13.33 15.68
N ASP A 219 -19.86 12.40 16.51
CA ASP A 219 -20.72 11.56 17.34
C ASP A 219 -21.44 12.40 18.40
N LEU A 220 -20.78 13.38 19.00
CA LEU A 220 -21.43 14.34 19.91
C LEU A 220 -22.54 15.13 19.21
N ASN A 221 -22.27 15.67 18.02
CA ASN A 221 -23.27 16.41 17.24
C ASN A 221 -24.45 15.55 16.76
N PHE A 222 -24.21 14.27 16.45
CA PHE A 222 -25.27 13.33 16.14
C PHE A 222 -26.14 13.03 17.36
N THR A 223 -25.52 12.89 18.53
CA THR A 223 -26.23 12.64 19.80
C THR A 223 -27.09 13.84 20.20
N MET A 224 -26.59 15.07 20.05
CA MET A 224 -27.35 16.29 20.37
C MET A 224 -28.48 16.62 19.38
N ARG A 225 -28.43 16.12 18.14
CA ARG A 225 -29.52 16.33 17.15
C ARG A 225 -30.68 15.34 17.30
N ASN A 226 -30.50 14.29 18.08
CA ASN A 226 -31.50 13.25 18.34
C ASN A 226 -32.08 13.33 19.77
N LEU A 227 -31.79 14.42 20.49
CA LEU A 227 -32.42 14.84 21.74
C LEU A 227 -33.31 16.04 21.46
#